data_AF-A0A5H2PFK8-F1
#
_entry.id   AF-A0A5H2PFK8-F1
#
_cell.length_a   1.000
_cell.length_b   1.000
_cell.length_c   1.000
_cell.angle_alpha   90.00
_cell.angle_beta   90.00
_cell.angle_gamma   90.00
#
_symmetry.space_group_name_H-M   'P 1'
#
loop_
_entity.id
_entity.type
_entity.pdbx_description
1 polymer ?
#
loop_
_entity_poly.entity_id
_entity_poly.type
_entity_poly.pdbx_seq_one_letter_code
_entity_poly.pdbx_strand_id
1 'polypeptide(L)'
;NLEESEQNLLMSIIMDTYSRIFTRMQNESLDEATKHRLAHVQEHLKKLQENYFPGKSAELKTYAEMLWAIKENDPMIQRKALFELKRVYREATQMRNLKNKDRRRRQAKSIKRQK
;
A
#
# COMPACT_ATOMS: atom_id res chain seq x y z
N ASN A 1 -4.49 15.22 -7.98
CA ASN A 1 -3.24 14.88 -7.26
C ASN A 1 -3.57 13.96 -6.12
N LEU A 2 -2.79 12.88 -5.96
CA LEU A 2 -2.91 11.94 -4.84
C LEU A 2 -2.66 12.67 -3.51
N GLU A 3 -3.33 12.26 -2.45
CA GLU A 3 -3.03 12.72 -1.08
C GLU A 3 -1.64 12.23 -0.65
N GLU A 4 -0.98 12.94 0.26
CA GLU A 4 0.38 12.60 0.74
C GLU A 4 0.49 11.15 1.24
N SER A 5 -0.55 10.67 1.93
CA SER A 5 -0.64 9.29 2.41
C SER A 5 -0.70 8.26 1.28
N GLU A 6 -1.38 8.57 0.18
CA GLU A 6 -1.48 7.72 -1.01
C GLU A 6 -0.15 7.71 -1.79
N GLN A 7 0.51 8.87 -1.89
CA GLN A 7 1.84 8.99 -2.48
C GLN A 7 2.89 8.20 -1.69
N ASN A 8 2.85 8.27 -0.36
CA ASN A 8 3.75 7.54 0.51
C ASN A 8 3.57 6.02 0.39
N LEU A 9 2.31 5.55 0.32
CA LEU A 9 2.02 4.13 0.08
C LEU A 9 2.56 3.68 -1.29
N LEU A 10 2.27 4.45 -2.34
CA LEU A 10 2.73 4.15 -3.70
C LEU A 10 4.26 4.09 -3.76
N MET A 11 4.95 5.07 -3.16
CA MET A 11 6.40 5.11 -3.14
C MET A 11 7.00 3.92 -2.38
N SER A 12 6.39 3.51 -1.27
CA SER A 12 6.81 2.31 -0.55
C SER A 12 6.69 1.03 -1.40
N ILE A 13 5.63 0.90 -2.21
CA ILE A 13 5.46 -0.26 -3.12
C ILE A 13 6.52 -0.24 -4.24
N ILE A 14 6.82 0.95 -4.77
CA ILE A 14 7.85 1.14 -5.80
C ILE A 14 9.22 0.74 -5.25
N MET A 15 9.63 1.27 -4.09
CA MET A 15 10.92 0.96 -3.47
C MET A 15 11.09 -0.54 -3.19
N ASP A 16 10.03 -1.20 -2.70
CA ASP A 16 10.08 -2.65 -2.49
C ASP A 16 10.23 -3.45 -3.79
N THR A 17 9.58 -2.99 -4.86
CA THR A 17 9.72 -3.59 -6.20
C THR A 17 11.15 -3.47 -6.71
N TYR A 18 11.76 -2.28 -6.61
CA TYR A 18 13.17 -2.10 -6.97
C TYR A 18 14.11 -2.93 -6.10
N SER A 19 13.84 -3.03 -4.79
CA SER A 19 14.61 -3.89 -3.89
C SER A 19 14.61 -5.36 -4.35
N ARG A 20 13.43 -5.89 -4.73
CA ARG A 20 13.28 -7.26 -5.27
C ARG A 20 14.02 -7.43 -6.60
N ILE A 21 13.96 -6.45 -7.50
CA ILE A 21 14.70 -6.47 -8.76
C ILE A 21 16.21 -6.53 -8.49
N PHE A 22 16.72 -5.68 -7.60
CA PHE A 22 18.15 -5.65 -7.26
C PHE A 22 18.63 -6.94 -6.60
N THR A 23 17.84 -7.53 -5.70
CA THR A 23 18.13 -8.85 -5.11
C THR A 23 18.25 -9.91 -6.20
N ARG A 24 17.33 -9.92 -7.16
CA ARG A 24 17.37 -10.87 -8.28
C ARG A 24 18.60 -10.66 -9.16
N MET A 25 18.88 -9.41 -9.54
CA MET A 25 20.07 -9.05 -10.33
C MET A 25 21.37 -9.45 -9.61
N GLN A 26 21.43 -9.28 -8.29
CA GLN A 26 22.60 -9.65 -7.49
C GLN A 26 22.78 -11.18 -7.45
N ASN A 27 21.71 -11.93 -7.26
CA ASN A 27 21.74 -13.38 -7.22
C ASN A 27 22.10 -14.01 -8.58
N GLU A 28 21.68 -13.37 -9.68
CA GLU A 28 21.95 -13.82 -11.04
C GLU A 28 23.31 -13.33 -11.59
N SER A 29 23.93 -12.32 -10.95
CA SER A 29 25.22 -11.78 -11.38
C SER A 29 26.36 -12.74 -11.06
N LEU A 30 27.25 -12.96 -12.03
CA LEU A 30 28.54 -13.64 -11.82
C LEU A 30 29.67 -12.66 -11.46
N ASP A 31 29.48 -11.37 -11.69
CA ASP A 31 30.44 -10.32 -11.38
C ASP A 31 30.28 -9.82 -9.93
N GLU A 32 31.33 -10.01 -9.13
CA GLU A 32 31.39 -9.58 -7.73
C GLU A 32 31.38 -8.05 -7.57
N ALA A 33 31.94 -7.29 -8.53
CA ALA A 33 31.89 -5.83 -8.48
C ALA A 33 30.45 -5.33 -8.63
N THR A 34 29.69 -5.92 -9.55
CA THR A 34 28.26 -5.66 -9.72
C THR A 34 27.45 -6.07 -8.49
N LYS A 35 27.75 -7.21 -7.86
CA LYS A 35 27.09 -7.61 -6.61
C LYS A 35 27.31 -6.59 -5.49
N HIS A 36 28.55 -6.13 -5.31
CA HIS A 36 28.88 -5.15 -4.27
C HIS A 36 28.20 -3.80 -4.53
N ARG A 37 28.12 -3.36 -5.79
CA ARG A 37 27.40 -2.13 -6.16
C ARG A 37 25.91 -2.25 -5.88
N LEU A 38 25.30 -3.38 -6.22
CA LEU A 38 23.89 -3.66 -5.95
C LEU A 38 23.60 -3.69 -4.44
N ALA A 39 24.45 -4.35 -3.65
CA ALA A 39 24.32 -4.38 -2.19
C ALA A 39 24.35 -2.97 -1.58
N HIS A 40 25.27 -2.12 -2.05
CA HIS A 40 25.36 -0.73 -1.60
C HIS A 40 24.10 0.07 -1.96
N VAL A 41 23.61 -0.04 -3.20
CA VAL A 41 22.36 0.64 -3.62
C VAL A 41 21.15 0.17 -2.80
N GLN A 42 21.07 -1.13 -2.47
CA GLN A 42 20.01 -1.66 -1.63
C GLN A 42 20.06 -1.12 -0.19
N GLU A 43 21.25 -0.93 0.37
CA GLU A 43 21.40 -0.32 1.69
C GLU A 43 20.88 1.13 1.71
N HIS A 44 21.19 1.92 0.67
CA HIS A 44 20.67 3.28 0.52
C HIS A 44 19.14 3.28 0.37
N LEU A 45 18.60 2.36 -0.43
CA LEU A 45 17.16 2.23 -0.62
C LEU A 45 16.44 1.87 0.68
N LYS A 46 17.02 0.97 1.48
CA LYS A 46 16.51 0.59 2.80
C LYS A 46 16.48 1.78 3.75
N LYS A 47 17.58 2.52 3.86
CA LYS A 47 17.66 3.74 4.69
C LYS A 47 16.65 4.80 4.26
N LEU A 48 16.46 4.97 2.95
CA LEU A 48 15.47 5.90 2.40
C LEU A 48 14.05 5.51 2.80
N GLN A 49 13.72 4.22 2.74
CA GLN A 49 12.43 3.69 3.16
C GLN A 49 12.19 3.87 4.67
N GLU A 50 13.19 3.56 5.49
CA GLU A 50 13.12 3.70 6.95
C GLU A 50 12.96 5.17 7.39
N ASN A 51 13.62 6.12 6.71
CA ASN A 51 13.64 7.52 7.11
C ASN A 51 12.43 8.33 6.63
N TYR A 52 11.97 8.09 5.39
CA TYR A 52 10.96 8.95 4.75
C TYR A 52 9.60 8.29 4.58
N PHE A 53 9.55 6.96 4.66
CA PHE A 53 8.31 6.21 4.58
C PHE A 53 8.05 5.31 5.82
N PRO A 54 8.37 5.76 7.07
CA PRO A 54 8.12 4.97 8.27
C PRO A 54 6.63 4.94 8.62
N GLY A 55 6.03 3.75 8.64
CA GLY A 55 4.74 3.50 9.29
C GLY A 55 3.55 3.31 8.34
N LYS A 56 2.58 2.48 8.79
CA LYS A 56 1.37 1.94 8.11
C LYS A 56 1.55 1.37 6.69
N SER A 57 2.51 1.85 5.91
CA SER A 57 2.98 1.31 4.65
C SER A 57 3.40 -0.15 4.78
N ALA A 58 4.07 -0.54 5.88
CA ALA A 58 4.43 -1.93 6.14
C ALA A 58 3.20 -2.83 6.35
N GLU A 59 2.22 -2.41 7.17
CA GLU A 59 0.98 -3.16 7.36
C GLU A 59 0.13 -3.21 6.09
N LEU A 60 -0.06 -2.07 5.42
CA LEU A 60 -0.79 -1.97 4.16
C LEU A 60 -0.11 -2.76 3.04
N LYS A 61 1.23 -2.81 3.03
CA LYS A 61 2.01 -3.66 2.15
C LYS A 61 1.74 -5.12 2.43
N THR A 62 1.81 -5.57 3.69
CA THR A 62 1.47 -6.95 4.05
C THR A 62 0.05 -7.30 3.60
N TYR A 63 -0.92 -6.40 3.81
CA TYR A 63 -2.28 -6.60 3.30
C TYR A 63 -2.33 -6.69 1.76
N ALA A 64 -1.62 -5.81 1.04
CA ALA A 64 -1.56 -5.84 -0.42
C ALA A 64 -0.91 -7.12 -0.96
N GLU A 65 0.19 -7.57 -0.35
CA GLU A 65 0.86 -8.82 -0.69
C GLU A 65 -0.03 -10.04 -0.40
N MET A 66 -0.73 -10.04 0.72
CA MET A 66 -1.72 -11.08 1.04
C MET A 66 -2.84 -11.11 0.00
N LEU A 67 -3.33 -9.95 -0.44
CA LEU A 67 -4.36 -9.84 -1.48
C LEU A 67 -3.85 -10.34 -2.84
N TRP A 68 -2.63 -9.97 -3.24
CA TRP A 68 -2.02 -10.46 -4.49
C TRP A 68 -1.72 -11.96 -4.48
N ALA A 69 -1.46 -12.54 -3.30
CA ALA A 69 -1.24 -13.97 -3.15
C ALA A 69 -2.53 -14.81 -3.17
N ILE A 70 -3.71 -14.18 -3.21
CA ILE A 70 -4.99 -14.89 -3.28
C ILE A 70 -5.07 -15.68 -4.59
N LYS A 71 -5.27 -16.99 -4.46
CA LYS A 71 -5.54 -17.86 -5.62
C LYS A 71 -7.01 -17.73 -6.02
N GLU A 72 -7.31 -16.75 -6.87
CA GLU A 72 -8.69 -16.44 -7.29
C GLU A 72 -9.41 -17.62 -7.96
N ASN A 73 -8.65 -18.56 -8.53
CA ASN A 73 -9.18 -19.77 -9.18
C ASN A 73 -9.38 -20.96 -8.21
N ASP A 74 -9.01 -20.83 -6.93
CA ASP A 74 -9.21 -21.88 -5.93
C ASP A 74 -10.68 -21.87 -5.44
N PRO A 75 -11.43 -22.98 -5.61
CA PRO A 75 -12.83 -23.05 -5.20
C PRO A 75 -13.08 -22.77 -3.71
N MET A 76 -12.12 -23.12 -2.84
CA MET A 76 -12.22 -22.86 -1.40
C MET A 76 -12.10 -21.37 -1.10
N ILE A 77 -11.21 -20.68 -1.80
CA ILE A 77 -11.04 -19.22 -1.74
C ILE A 77 -12.30 -18.51 -2.26
N GLN A 78 -12.84 -18.95 -3.39
CA GLN A 78 -14.07 -18.39 -3.96
C GLN A 78 -15.26 -18.52 -2.99
N ARG A 79 -15.42 -19.69 -2.36
CA ARG A 79 -16.46 -19.93 -1.36
C ARG A 79 -16.29 -19.02 -0.14
N LYS A 80 -15.06 -18.84 0.34
CA LYS A 80 -14.75 -17.91 1.44
C LYS A 80 -15.06 -16.46 1.06
N ALA A 81 -14.69 -16.03 -0.15
CA ALA A 81 -14.97 -14.69 -0.65
C ALA A 81 -16.48 -14.41 -0.71
N LEU A 82 -17.28 -15.35 -1.20
CA LEU A 82 -18.75 -15.26 -1.19
C LEU A 82 -19.32 -15.13 0.22
N PHE A 83 -18.78 -15.87 1.19
CA PHE A 83 -19.20 -15.79 2.58
C PHE A 83 -18.90 -14.42 3.20
N GLU A 84 -17.70 -13.88 2.94
CA GLU A 84 -17.27 -12.60 3.52
C GLU A 84 -17.83 -11.36 2.80
N LEU A 85 -18.34 -11.51 1.57
CA LEU A 85 -18.80 -10.40 0.72
C LEU A 85 -19.80 -9.47 1.42
N LYS A 86 -20.75 -10.03 2.18
CA LYS A 86 -21.75 -9.24 2.92
C LYS A 86 -21.10 -8.28 3.92
N ARG A 87 -20.05 -8.74 4.62
CA ARG A 87 -19.30 -7.93 5.58
C ARG A 87 -18.54 -6.82 4.84
N VAL A 88 -17.79 -7.17 3.81
CA VAL A 88 -17.00 -6.23 3.00
C VAL A 88 -17.89 -5.13 2.42
N TYR A 89 -19.04 -5.50 1.85
CA TYR A 89 -20.01 -4.56 1.29
C TYR A 89 -20.55 -3.57 2.34
N ARG A 90 -20.88 -4.06 3.54
CA ARG A 90 -21.36 -3.24 4.64
C ARG A 90 -20.31 -2.23 5.10
N GLU A 91 -19.07 -2.69 5.31
CA GLU A 91 -17.95 -1.84 5.71
C GLU A 91 -17.66 -0.75 4.67
N ALA A 92 -17.62 -1.12 3.38
CA ALA A 92 -17.43 -0.18 2.28
C ALA A 92 -18.52 0.91 2.25
N THR A 93 -19.78 0.52 2.44
CA THR A 93 -20.91 1.44 2.47
C THR A 93 -20.85 2.39 3.68
N GLN A 94 -20.46 1.88 4.85
CA GLN A 94 -20.30 2.70 6.05
C GLN A 94 -19.19 3.75 5.88
N MET A 95 -18.05 3.38 5.28
CA MET A 95 -16.96 4.32 5.00
C MET A 95 -17.41 5.47 4.07
N ARG A 96 -18.20 5.17 3.03
CA ARG A 96 -18.78 6.21 2.15
C ARG A 96 -19.68 7.18 2.94
N ASN A 97 -20.51 6.65 3.82
CA ASN A 97 -21.46 7.47 4.59
C ASN A 97 -20.76 8.38 5.61
N LEU A 98 -19.66 7.93 6.21
CA LEU A 98 -18.82 8.75 7.10
C LEU A 98 -18.20 9.93 6.34
N LYS A 99 -17.60 9.69 5.17
CA LYS A 99 -17.05 10.76 4.31
C LYS A 99 -18.11 11.82 3.94
N ASN A 100 -19.32 11.38 3.62
CA ASN A 100 -20.44 12.28 3.32
C ASN A 100 -20.91 13.10 4.53
N LYS A 101 -20.93 12.49 5.72
CA LYS A 101 -21.31 13.16 6.96
C LYS A 101 -20.33 14.28 7.32
N ASP A 102 -19.03 14.02 7.19
CA ASP A 102 -18.00 15.03 7.44
C ASP A 102 -18.06 16.18 6.45
N ARG A 103 -18.27 15.89 5.17
CA ARG A 103 -18.46 16.93 4.14
C ARG A 103 -19.66 17.83 4.44
N ARG A 104 -20.81 17.25 4.80
CA ARG A 104 -22.01 18.02 5.19
C ARG A 104 -21.76 18.89 6.42
N ARG A 105 -21.04 18.37 7.41
CA ARG A 105 -20.68 19.13 8.63
C ARG A 105 -19.78 20.33 8.33
N ARG A 106 -18.83 20.20 7.39
CA ARG A 106 -17.97 21.32 6.95
C ARG A 106 -18.79 22.40 6.23
N GLN A 107 -19.72 22.01 5.35
CA GLN A 107 -20.61 22.96 4.66
C GLN A 107 -21.54 23.71 5.62
N ALA A 108 -22.09 23.03 6.63
CA ALA A 108 -22.92 23.70 7.64
C ALA A 108 -22.13 24.71 8.49
N LYS A 109 -20.83 24.45 8.75
CA LYS A 109 -19.94 25.39 9.45
C LYS A 109 -19.52 26.59 8.60
N SER A 110 -19.33 26.42 7.29
CA SER A 110 -19.00 27.54 6.39
C SER A 110 -20.18 28.51 6.23
N ILE A 111 -21.40 27.97 6.13
CA ILE A 111 -22.63 28.78 6.03
C ILE A 111 -22.85 29.61 7.31
N LYS A 112 -22.54 29.06 8.50
CA LYS A 112 -22.63 29.79 9.78
C LYS A 112 -21.58 30.88 9.98
N ARG A 113 -20.49 30.89 9.21
CA ARG A 113 -19.44 31.93 9.28
C ARG A 113 -19.65 33.07 8.28
N GLN A 114 -20.57 32.91 7.33
CA GLN A 114 -20.93 33.92 6.33
C GLN A 114 -22.21 34.71 6.71
N LYS A 115 -22.83 34.36 7.84
CA LYS A 115 -23.82 35.19 8.54
C LYS A 115 -23.13 35.83 9.75
#